data_AF-A0A7X9EEF5-F1
#
_entry.id   AF-A0A7X9EEF5-F1
#
_cell.length_a   1.000
_cell.length_b   1.000
_cell.length_c   1.000
_cell.angle_alpha   90.00
_cell.angle_beta   90.00
_cell.angle_gamma   90.00
#
_symmetry.space_group_name_H-M   'P 1'
#
loop_
_entity.id
_entity.type
_entity.pdbx_description
1 polymer ?
#
loop_
_entity_poly.entity_id
_entity_poly.type
_entity_poly.pdbx_seq_one_letter_code
_entity_poly.pdbx_strand_id
1 'polypeptide(L)'
;MPILNRFFKSRDKPIKNYLIGSVYEFFFGSTSSGKKVNERTAMQTTAVYACVRILAETIASLPLHTYKYTKDGKEKATEHQLYYLLHDEPNPEMTSFVFRETLMSHLLLWGNAYAQIIRDGRGQVVALYPLLPDKMRVDRNTSGELYYEYHSDKGVYIFNKDDVLHIPGLGFDGLIGYSPIAMAKNAIGMAMATEEYGASFFANGANPGGVLEHPGVVKDPKKIRDSWNQVYQGSSNAHRIAVLEEGMKFQQIGIPPEQ
;
A
#
# COMPACT_ATOMS: atom_id res chain seq x y z
N MET A 1 32.25 -55.34 14.45
CA MET A 1 32.43 -54.65 13.15
C MET A 1 31.36 -53.57 13.03
N PRO A 2 31.72 -52.29 13.20
CA PRO A 2 30.85 -51.15 13.01
C PRO A 2 30.94 -50.62 11.56
N ILE A 3 30.19 -49.54 11.26
CA ILE A 3 30.33 -48.63 10.10
C ILE A 3 29.45 -48.99 8.90
N LEU A 4 28.25 -48.38 8.82
CA LEU A 4 27.62 -47.81 7.60
C LEU A 4 26.10 -47.66 7.81
N ASN A 5 25.67 -46.63 8.55
CA ASN A 5 24.31 -46.10 8.33
C ASN A 5 24.13 -44.62 8.71
N ARG A 6 25.15 -43.80 8.46
CA ARG A 6 25.14 -42.36 8.79
C ARG A 6 25.12 -41.43 7.57
N PHE A 7 24.59 -41.87 6.43
CA PHE A 7 24.66 -41.11 5.17
C PHE A 7 23.34 -40.80 4.46
N PHE A 8 22.20 -40.80 5.16
CA PHE A 8 20.99 -40.17 4.63
C PHE A 8 20.20 -39.46 5.75
N LYS A 9 20.70 -38.29 6.17
CA LYS A 9 19.80 -37.26 6.70
C LYS A 9 19.06 -36.69 5.50
N SER A 10 17.75 -36.91 5.45
CA SER A 10 16.88 -36.18 4.52
C SER A 10 17.18 -34.68 4.69
N ARG A 11 17.52 -34.03 3.60
CA ARG A 11 17.89 -32.61 3.53
C ARG A 11 16.86 -31.81 4.35
N ASP A 12 17.37 -30.97 5.23
CA ASP A 12 16.61 -30.12 6.14
C ASP A 12 15.36 -29.57 5.45
N LYS A 13 14.19 -29.91 6.00
CA LYS A 13 13.01 -29.07 5.78
C LYS A 13 13.38 -27.68 6.34
N PRO A 14 13.09 -26.57 5.64
CA PRO A 14 13.38 -25.25 6.18
C PRO A 14 12.57 -25.05 7.47
N ILE A 15 13.23 -25.13 8.63
CA ILE A 15 12.59 -25.03 9.95
C ILE A 15 12.42 -23.56 10.39
N LYS A 16 13.02 -22.59 9.69
CA LYS A 16 12.85 -21.16 9.98
C LYS A 16 12.91 -20.33 8.70
N ASN A 17 11.76 -19.87 8.21
CA ASN A 17 11.66 -19.06 6.99
C ASN A 17 11.19 -17.63 7.26
N TYR A 18 11.62 -17.01 8.36
CA TYR A 18 11.37 -15.59 8.56
C TYR A 18 12.59 -14.89 9.15
N LEU A 19 13.27 -14.10 8.31
CA LEU A 19 14.13 -13.01 8.76
C LEU A 19 13.22 -11.85 9.22
N ILE A 20 12.53 -12.06 10.34
CA ILE A 20 11.54 -11.13 10.92
C ILE A 20 12.17 -9.74 11.17
N GLY A 21 13.49 -9.65 11.36
CA GLY A 21 14.18 -8.37 11.57
C GLY A 21 14.46 -7.57 10.29
N SER A 22 15.00 -8.21 9.24
CA SER A 22 15.50 -7.50 8.05
C SER A 22 14.41 -7.21 7.01
N VAL A 23 13.41 -8.08 6.91
CA VAL A 23 12.31 -7.94 5.95
C VAL A 23 11.30 -6.89 6.43
N TYR A 24 11.10 -6.80 7.75
CA TYR A 24 10.21 -5.80 8.35
C TYR A 24 10.77 -4.39 8.21
N GLU A 25 12.08 -4.20 8.37
CA GLU A 25 12.75 -2.91 8.13
C GLU A 25 12.78 -2.56 6.63
N PHE A 26 12.93 -3.55 5.75
CA PHE A 26 12.82 -3.35 4.30
C PHE A 26 11.42 -2.91 3.87
N PHE A 27 10.35 -3.45 4.46
CA PHE A 27 8.97 -3.09 4.09
C PHE A 27 8.42 -1.86 4.84
N PHE A 28 8.83 -1.61 6.08
CA PHE A 28 8.32 -0.49 6.92
C PHE A 28 9.33 0.65 7.17
N GLY A 29 10.57 0.55 6.67
CA GLY A 29 11.58 1.60 6.82
C GLY A 29 11.29 2.86 5.98
N SER A 30 11.83 4.00 6.41
CA SER A 30 11.76 5.26 5.67
C SER A 30 12.28 5.13 4.24
N THR A 31 11.63 5.81 3.29
CA THR A 31 12.12 5.86 1.91
C THR A 31 13.42 6.67 1.83
N SER A 32 14.18 6.52 0.75
CA SER A 32 15.37 7.33 0.49
C SER A 32 15.09 8.85 0.46
N SER A 33 13.86 9.24 0.13
CA SER A 33 13.39 10.63 0.16
C SER A 33 12.99 11.14 1.55
N GLY A 34 12.96 10.27 2.56
CA GLY A 34 12.45 10.59 3.91
C GLY A 34 10.92 10.60 4.03
N LYS A 35 10.16 10.46 2.93
CA LYS A 35 8.70 10.34 2.97
C LYS A 35 8.25 8.98 3.51
N LYS A 36 7.16 8.98 4.28
CA LYS A 36 6.51 7.76 4.78
C LYS A 36 5.54 7.23 3.72
N VAL A 37 5.83 6.04 3.20
CA VAL A 37 5.00 5.38 2.20
C VAL A 37 4.33 4.16 2.81
N ASN A 38 3.00 4.15 2.77
CA ASN A 38 2.14 3.02 3.05
C ASN A 38 0.97 3.05 2.04
N GLU A 39 0.05 2.11 2.11
CA GLU A 39 -1.04 1.97 1.15
C GLU A 39 -1.94 3.22 1.11
N ARG A 40 -2.16 3.86 2.26
CA ARG A 40 -2.97 5.09 2.36
C ARG A 40 -2.24 6.30 1.75
N THR A 41 -0.96 6.51 2.07
CA THR A 41 -0.20 7.63 1.53
C THR A 41 0.16 7.43 0.07
N ALA A 42 0.40 6.19 -0.36
CA ALA A 42 0.63 5.86 -1.76
C ALA A 42 -0.61 6.17 -2.62
N MET A 43 -1.81 5.87 -2.13
CA MET A 43 -3.06 6.22 -2.82
C MET A 43 -3.30 7.74 -2.96
N GLN A 44 -2.54 8.59 -2.26
CA GLN A 44 -2.58 10.04 -2.46
C GLN A 44 -1.74 10.48 -3.66
N THR A 45 -0.80 9.65 -4.12
CA THR A 45 -0.08 9.88 -5.37
C THR A 45 -1.00 9.58 -6.55
N THR A 46 -1.21 10.57 -7.41
CA THR A 46 -2.15 10.51 -8.53
C THR A 46 -1.90 9.31 -9.46
N ALA A 47 -0.64 9.01 -9.75
CA ALA A 47 -0.26 7.87 -10.58
C ALA A 47 -0.64 6.53 -9.95
N VAL A 48 -0.43 6.35 -8.64
CA VAL A 48 -0.80 5.12 -7.92
C VAL A 48 -2.32 4.96 -7.92
N TYR A 49 -3.05 6.03 -7.58
CA TYR A 49 -4.51 6.04 -7.58
C TYR A 49 -5.08 5.64 -8.95
N ALA A 50 -4.58 6.24 -10.04
CA ALA A 50 -5.02 5.94 -11.39
C ALA A 50 -4.77 4.48 -11.79
N CYS A 51 -3.57 3.95 -11.50
CA CYS A 51 -3.22 2.56 -11.81
C CYS A 51 -4.09 1.57 -11.03
N VAL A 52 -4.26 1.77 -9.72
CA VAL A 52 -5.10 0.90 -8.87
C VAL A 52 -6.54 0.92 -9.37
N ARG A 53 -7.10 2.11 -9.59
CA ARG A 53 -8.47 2.28 -10.07
C ARG A 53 -8.70 1.60 -11.41
N ILE A 54 -7.86 1.88 -12.41
CA ILE A 54 -8.03 1.31 -13.76
C ILE A 54 -7.99 -0.22 -13.71
N LEU A 55 -7.00 -0.81 -13.02
CA LEU A 55 -6.86 -2.25 -12.93
C LEU A 55 -8.02 -2.90 -12.14
N ALA A 56 -8.40 -2.30 -11.01
CA ALA A 56 -9.48 -2.80 -10.17
C ALA A 56 -10.83 -2.74 -10.86
N GLU A 57 -11.19 -1.59 -11.45
CA GLU A 57 -12.45 -1.42 -12.19
C GLU A 57 -12.49 -2.32 -13.44
N THR A 58 -11.37 -2.48 -14.16
CA THR A 58 -11.30 -3.35 -15.33
C THR A 58 -11.57 -4.81 -14.95
N ILE A 59 -10.92 -5.32 -13.91
CA ILE A 59 -11.15 -6.70 -13.45
C ILE A 59 -12.57 -6.87 -12.88
N ALA A 60 -13.06 -5.88 -12.14
CA ALA A 60 -14.41 -5.90 -11.58
C ALA A 60 -15.51 -5.96 -12.65
N SER A 61 -15.27 -5.33 -13.80
CA SER A 61 -16.20 -5.32 -14.95
C SER A 61 -16.38 -6.68 -15.61
N LEU A 62 -15.48 -7.65 -15.34
CA LEU A 62 -15.55 -9.00 -15.88
C LEU A 62 -16.41 -9.90 -14.97
N PRO A 63 -17.63 -10.30 -15.39
CA PRO A 63 -18.48 -11.14 -14.57
C PRO A 63 -17.91 -12.56 -14.41
N LEU A 64 -17.95 -13.09 -13.19
CA LEU A 64 -17.58 -14.47 -12.91
C LEU A 64 -18.80 -15.38 -13.05
N HIS A 65 -18.84 -16.15 -14.14
CA HIS A 65 -19.86 -17.17 -14.35
C HIS A 65 -19.36 -18.54 -13.88
N THR A 66 -20.20 -19.27 -13.14
CA THR A 66 -19.99 -20.70 -12.91
C THR A 66 -20.53 -21.50 -14.10
N TYR A 67 -19.91 -22.65 -14.35
CA TYR A 67 -20.28 -23.53 -15.45
C TYR A 67 -20.27 -24.97 -14.97
N LYS A 68 -21.10 -25.81 -15.58
CA LYS A 68 -21.12 -27.26 -15.37
C LYS A 68 -20.91 -27.98 -16.69
N TYR A 69 -20.31 -29.17 -16.60
CA TYR A 69 -20.11 -30.04 -17.75
C TYR A 69 -21.35 -30.90 -17.97
N THR A 70 -21.83 -30.93 -19.21
CA THR A 70 -22.93 -31.76 -19.69
C THR A 70 -22.40 -32.72 -20.76
N LYS A 71 -23.26 -33.64 -21.24
CA LYS A 71 -22.90 -34.54 -22.33
C LYS A 71 -22.60 -33.79 -23.64
N ASP A 72 -23.20 -32.62 -23.81
CA ASP A 72 -23.12 -31.80 -25.02
C ASP A 72 -22.11 -30.64 -24.91
N GLY A 73 -21.43 -30.49 -23.76
CA GLY A 73 -20.36 -29.52 -23.58
C GLY A 73 -20.40 -28.79 -22.22
N LYS A 74 -20.20 -27.46 -22.25
CA LYS A 74 -20.13 -26.61 -21.06
C LYS A 74 -21.27 -25.60 -21.07
N GLU A 75 -22.09 -25.61 -20.04
CA GLU A 75 -23.21 -24.66 -19.89
C GLU A 75 -23.10 -23.85 -18.60
N LYS A 76 -23.64 -22.62 -18.59
CA LYS A 76 -23.66 -21.77 -17.39
C LYS A 76 -24.49 -22.45 -16.30
N ALA A 77 -23.97 -22.50 -15.09
CA ALA A 77 -24.64 -23.12 -13.95
C ALA A 77 -25.41 -22.08 -13.13
N THR A 78 -26.42 -21.44 -13.74
CA THR A 78 -27.20 -20.34 -13.13
C THR A 78 -27.93 -20.75 -11.85
N GLU A 79 -28.40 -22.00 -11.79
CA GLU A 79 -29.09 -22.57 -10.62
C GLU A 79 -28.15 -22.91 -9.45
N HIS A 80 -26.83 -22.86 -9.66
CA HIS A 80 -25.87 -23.16 -8.61
C HIS A 80 -25.75 -21.96 -7.67
N GLN A 81 -25.82 -22.17 -6.35
CA GLN A 81 -25.76 -21.08 -5.35
C GLN A 81 -24.56 -20.14 -5.52
N LEU A 82 -23.37 -20.70 -5.77
CA LEU A 82 -22.16 -19.91 -6.06
C LEU A 82 -22.28 -19.00 -7.30
N TYR A 83 -23.18 -19.28 -8.24
CA TYR A 83 -23.41 -18.38 -9.37
C TYR A 83 -23.84 -17.02 -8.86
N TYR A 84 -24.89 -16.95 -8.04
CA TYR A 84 -25.38 -15.69 -7.47
C TYR A 84 -24.28 -14.95 -6.69
N LEU A 85 -23.54 -15.65 -5.82
CA LEU A 85 -22.50 -15.02 -4.99
C LEU A 85 -21.33 -14.46 -5.80
N LEU A 86 -20.92 -15.13 -6.87
CA LEU A 86 -19.77 -14.71 -7.69
C LEU A 86 -20.18 -13.74 -8.81
N HIS A 87 -21.40 -13.87 -9.32
CA HIS A 87 -21.92 -13.10 -10.45
C HIS A 87 -22.65 -11.83 -10.02
N ASP A 88 -23.53 -11.90 -9.03
CA ASP A 88 -24.46 -10.81 -8.69
C ASP A 88 -24.07 -10.11 -7.39
N GLU A 89 -24.11 -10.84 -6.28
CA GLU A 89 -24.02 -10.27 -4.94
C GLU A 89 -23.36 -11.26 -3.95
N PRO A 90 -22.11 -11.04 -3.55
CA PRO A 90 -21.40 -11.93 -2.63
C PRO A 90 -21.86 -11.81 -1.18
N ASN A 91 -22.49 -10.69 -0.81
CA ASN A 91 -23.09 -10.45 0.50
C ASN A 91 -24.06 -9.25 0.41
N PRO A 92 -24.98 -9.07 1.38
CA PRO A 92 -26.00 -8.01 1.33
C PRO A 92 -25.49 -6.55 1.32
N GLU A 93 -24.20 -6.32 1.51
CA GLU A 93 -23.62 -4.98 1.64
C GLU A 93 -23.00 -4.47 0.33
N MET A 94 -22.72 -5.36 -0.64
CA MET A 94 -22.00 -4.99 -1.85
C MET A 94 -22.32 -5.89 -3.05
N THR A 95 -22.19 -5.34 -4.26
CA THR A 95 -22.31 -6.11 -5.51
C THR A 95 -21.04 -6.92 -5.80
N SER A 96 -21.15 -7.91 -6.69
CA SER A 96 -19.99 -8.69 -7.15
C SER A 96 -18.91 -7.84 -7.80
N PHE A 97 -19.30 -6.73 -8.43
CA PHE A 97 -18.37 -5.74 -8.99
C PHE A 97 -17.51 -5.13 -7.88
N VAL A 98 -18.14 -4.55 -6.85
CA VAL A 98 -17.44 -3.88 -5.73
C VAL A 98 -16.56 -4.88 -4.97
N PHE A 99 -17.03 -6.12 -4.81
CA PHE A 99 -16.22 -7.18 -4.19
C PHE A 99 -14.94 -7.48 -4.98
N ARG A 100 -15.05 -7.70 -6.30
CA ARG A 100 -13.88 -7.96 -7.16
C ARG A 100 -12.95 -6.76 -7.23
N GLU A 101 -13.51 -5.55 -7.32
CA GLU A 101 -12.76 -4.29 -7.27
C GLU A 101 -11.96 -4.17 -5.96
N THR A 102 -12.59 -4.50 -4.83
CA THR A 102 -11.96 -4.48 -3.51
C THR A 102 -10.84 -5.51 -3.42
N LEU A 103 -11.07 -6.76 -3.84
CA LEU A 103 -10.02 -7.79 -3.82
C LEU A 103 -8.86 -7.44 -4.75
N MET A 104 -9.13 -6.90 -5.95
CA MET A 104 -8.07 -6.46 -6.85
C MET A 104 -7.28 -5.29 -6.26
N SER A 105 -7.96 -4.33 -5.64
CA SER A 105 -7.31 -3.24 -4.89
C SER A 105 -6.45 -3.78 -3.76
N HIS A 106 -6.92 -4.81 -3.04
CA HIS A 106 -6.15 -5.47 -1.99
C HIS A 106 -4.86 -6.10 -2.52
N LEU A 107 -4.92 -6.79 -3.67
CA LEU A 107 -3.75 -7.34 -4.35
C LEU A 107 -2.75 -6.25 -4.76
N LEU A 108 -3.22 -5.13 -5.31
CA LEU A 108 -2.34 -4.06 -5.82
C LEU A 108 -1.67 -3.26 -4.70
N LEU A 109 -2.32 -3.16 -3.54
CA LEU A 109 -1.81 -2.37 -2.42
C LEU A 109 -0.99 -3.22 -1.44
N TRP A 110 -1.53 -4.35 -0.98
CA TRP A 110 -0.90 -5.23 0.03
C TRP A 110 -0.28 -6.50 -0.54
N GLY A 111 -0.46 -6.78 -1.83
CA GLY A 111 0.04 -8.00 -2.47
C GLY A 111 -0.82 -9.24 -2.19
N ASN A 112 -1.89 -9.12 -1.41
CA ASN A 112 -2.72 -10.24 -0.97
C ASN A 112 -4.17 -9.80 -0.87
N ALA A 113 -5.10 -10.65 -1.25
CA ALA A 113 -6.52 -10.43 -1.07
C ALA A 113 -7.18 -11.60 -0.35
N TYR A 114 -8.00 -11.28 0.64
CA TYR A 114 -8.66 -12.24 1.50
C TYR A 114 -10.16 -11.98 1.50
N ALA A 115 -10.94 -13.07 1.50
CA ALA A 115 -12.35 -13.02 1.82
C ALA A 115 -12.72 -14.15 2.78
N GLN A 116 -13.46 -13.83 3.83
CA GLN A 116 -14.05 -14.82 4.72
C GLN A 116 -15.18 -15.53 3.97
N ILE A 117 -15.21 -16.86 4.07
CA ILE A 117 -16.25 -17.71 3.51
C ILE A 117 -17.26 -18.01 4.63
N ILE A 118 -18.49 -17.55 4.47
CA ILE A 118 -19.58 -17.85 5.40
C ILE A 118 -20.38 -19.04 4.86
N ARG A 119 -20.63 -20.03 5.72
CA ARG A 119 -21.38 -21.25 5.37
C ARG A 119 -22.62 -21.41 6.24
N ASP A 120 -23.67 -22.00 5.67
CA ASP A 120 -24.85 -22.43 6.43
C ASP A 120 -24.58 -23.72 7.23
N GLY A 121 -25.57 -24.17 8.02
CA GLY A 121 -25.47 -25.42 8.78
C GLY A 121 -25.37 -26.69 7.93
N ARG A 122 -25.52 -26.58 6.60
CA ARG A 122 -25.32 -27.68 5.63
C ARG A 122 -23.95 -27.59 4.94
N GLY A 123 -23.11 -26.63 5.31
CA GLY A 123 -21.78 -26.40 4.74
C GLY A 123 -21.77 -25.64 3.41
N GLN A 124 -22.92 -25.17 2.95
CA GLN A 124 -23.04 -24.43 1.70
C GLN A 124 -22.58 -22.98 1.88
N VAL A 125 -21.85 -22.44 0.92
CA VAL A 125 -21.37 -21.05 0.98
C VAL A 125 -22.54 -20.11 0.73
N VAL A 126 -22.79 -19.22 1.70
CA VAL A 126 -23.90 -18.26 1.66
C VAL A 126 -23.45 -16.81 1.53
N ALA A 127 -22.20 -16.50 1.88
CA ALA A 127 -21.65 -15.16 1.70
C ALA A 127 -20.12 -15.16 1.63
N LEU A 128 -19.57 -14.12 1.01
CA LEU A 128 -18.14 -13.80 0.98
C LEU A 128 -17.92 -12.36 1.46
N TYR A 129 -17.11 -12.18 2.50
CA TYR A 129 -16.80 -10.85 3.04
C TYR A 129 -15.31 -10.54 2.88
N PRO A 130 -14.92 -9.45 2.20
CA PRO A 130 -13.52 -9.03 2.13
C PRO A 130 -12.94 -8.82 3.53
N LEU A 131 -11.74 -9.36 3.74
CA LEU A 131 -10.94 -9.10 4.94
C LEU A 131 -9.77 -8.20 4.56
N LEU A 132 -9.56 -7.15 5.35
CA LEU A 132 -8.46 -6.22 5.15
C LEU A 132 -7.10 -6.94 5.31
N PRO A 133 -6.17 -6.85 4.35
CA PRO A 133 -4.90 -7.56 4.42
C PRO A 133 -3.97 -7.08 5.53
N ASP A 134 -4.01 -5.80 5.91
CA ASP A 134 -3.20 -5.22 7.00
C ASP A 134 -3.55 -5.80 8.38
N LYS A 135 -4.76 -6.34 8.52
CA LYS A 135 -5.27 -7.02 9.71
C LYS A 135 -5.09 -8.54 9.66
N MET A 136 -4.49 -9.08 8.61
CA MET A 136 -4.34 -10.52 8.40
C MET A 136 -2.90 -10.99 8.59
N ARG A 137 -2.73 -12.05 9.37
CA ARG A 137 -1.48 -12.81 9.45
C ARG A 137 -1.72 -14.24 8.98
N VAL A 138 -0.84 -14.75 8.14
CA VAL A 138 -0.89 -16.12 7.62
C VAL A 138 0.30 -16.88 8.19
N ASP A 139 0.06 -18.05 8.77
CA ASP A 139 1.12 -18.89 9.32
C ASP A 139 0.73 -20.37 9.26
N ARG A 140 1.64 -21.25 9.71
CA ARG A 140 1.40 -22.69 9.82
C ARG A 140 1.43 -23.13 11.28
N ASN A 141 0.49 -24.01 11.63
CA ASN A 141 0.49 -24.64 12.96
C ASN A 141 1.64 -25.66 13.09
N THR A 142 1.78 -26.29 14.26
CA THR A 142 2.79 -27.32 14.53
C THR A 142 2.67 -28.55 13.62
N SER A 143 1.47 -28.83 13.10
CA SER A 143 1.19 -29.89 12.12
C SER A 143 1.53 -29.49 10.68
N GLY A 144 1.90 -28.22 10.45
CA GLY A 144 2.23 -27.67 9.14
C GLY A 144 1.02 -27.21 8.32
N GLU A 145 -0.18 -27.19 8.89
CA GLU A 145 -1.41 -26.72 8.26
C GLU A 145 -1.52 -25.20 8.34
N LEU A 146 -2.02 -24.61 7.26
CA LEU A 146 -2.21 -23.17 7.16
C LEU A 146 -3.36 -22.70 8.04
N TYR A 147 -3.15 -21.61 8.77
CA TYR A 147 -4.21 -20.87 9.43
C TYR A 147 -4.07 -19.37 9.15
N TYR A 148 -5.18 -18.67 9.35
CA TYR A 148 -5.31 -17.24 9.13
C TYR A 148 -5.72 -16.58 10.45
N GLU A 149 -4.91 -15.65 10.93
CA GLU A 149 -5.16 -14.88 12.15
C GLU A 149 -5.58 -13.46 11.77
N TYR A 150 -6.82 -13.10 12.05
CA TYR A 150 -7.41 -11.80 11.72
C TYR A 150 -7.60 -10.94 12.96
N HIS A 151 -6.95 -9.78 12.98
CA HIS A 151 -7.00 -8.82 14.08
C HIS A 151 -8.07 -7.76 13.81
N SER A 152 -9.27 -7.99 14.33
CA SER A 152 -10.37 -7.02 14.29
C SER A 152 -10.34 -6.11 15.53
N ASP A 153 -11.10 -5.01 15.49
CA ASP A 153 -11.26 -4.11 16.62
C ASP A 153 -11.99 -4.79 17.80
N LYS A 154 -12.69 -5.90 17.52
CA LYS A 154 -13.41 -6.73 18.50
C LYS A 154 -12.57 -7.87 19.08
N GLY A 155 -11.39 -8.14 18.53
CA GLY A 155 -10.53 -9.24 18.96
C GLY A 155 -9.85 -9.97 17.81
N VAL A 156 -9.15 -11.05 18.17
CA VAL A 156 -8.41 -11.91 17.24
C VAL A 156 -9.27 -13.12 16.87
N TYR A 157 -9.43 -13.36 15.57
CA TYR A 157 -10.15 -14.50 15.02
C TYR A 157 -9.18 -15.41 14.28
N ILE A 158 -9.25 -16.71 14.54
CA ILE A 158 -8.44 -17.71 13.84
C ILE A 158 -9.34 -18.48 12.90
N PHE A 159 -9.01 -18.46 11.62
CA PHE A 159 -9.71 -19.20 10.57
C PHE A 159 -8.85 -20.34 10.04
N ASN A 160 -9.51 -21.43 9.68
CA ASN A 160 -8.86 -22.52 8.97
C ASN A 160 -8.69 -22.17 7.50
N LYS A 161 -7.85 -22.94 6.80
CA LYS A 161 -7.61 -22.74 5.36
C LYS A 161 -8.87 -22.79 4.48
N ASP A 162 -9.90 -23.51 4.90
CA ASP A 162 -11.12 -23.74 4.12
C ASP A 162 -12.21 -22.67 4.37
N ASP A 163 -11.95 -21.76 5.33
CA ASP A 163 -12.82 -20.67 5.74
C ASP A 163 -12.39 -19.32 5.14
N VAL A 164 -11.24 -19.26 4.46
CA VAL A 164 -10.70 -18.04 3.85
C VAL A 164 -10.36 -18.30 2.38
N LEU A 165 -10.97 -17.52 1.49
CA LEU A 165 -10.50 -17.37 0.13
C LEU A 165 -9.29 -16.44 0.15
N HIS A 166 -8.09 -17.00 -0.02
CA HIS A 166 -6.86 -16.24 -0.17
C HIS A 166 -6.40 -16.26 -1.64
N ILE A 167 -6.23 -15.07 -2.20
CA ILE A 167 -5.59 -14.85 -3.50
C ILE A 167 -4.23 -14.20 -3.22
N PRO A 168 -3.12 -14.94 -3.32
CA PRO A 168 -1.79 -14.36 -3.19
C PRO A 168 -1.38 -13.67 -4.50
N GLY A 169 -0.79 -12.49 -4.38
CA GLY A 169 -0.14 -11.79 -5.49
C GLY A 169 1.24 -12.37 -5.81
N LEU A 170 2.05 -11.60 -6.55
CA LEU A 170 3.41 -12.01 -6.90
C LEU A 170 4.29 -12.16 -5.64
N GLY A 171 4.86 -13.34 -5.45
CA GLY A 171 5.77 -13.66 -4.35
C GLY A 171 6.68 -14.84 -4.72
N PHE A 172 7.71 -15.11 -3.90
CA PHE A 172 8.67 -16.19 -4.18
C PHE A 172 8.30 -17.55 -3.59
N ASP A 173 7.38 -17.60 -2.62
CA ASP A 173 6.96 -18.84 -1.94
C ASP A 173 5.56 -19.33 -2.38
N GLY A 174 4.85 -18.54 -3.19
CA GLY A 174 3.47 -18.80 -3.62
C GLY A 174 2.44 -18.81 -2.48
N LEU A 175 2.85 -18.42 -1.25
CA LEU A 175 2.02 -18.45 -0.07
C LEU A 175 1.51 -17.05 0.28
N ILE A 176 2.40 -16.06 0.26
CA ILE A 176 2.08 -14.66 0.55
C ILE A 176 2.73 -13.81 -0.55
N GLY A 177 1.94 -12.99 -1.21
CA GLY A 177 2.44 -12.01 -2.18
C GLY A 177 3.15 -10.85 -1.49
N TYR A 178 4.15 -10.28 -2.15
CA TYR A 178 4.80 -9.05 -1.69
C TYR A 178 3.94 -7.84 -2.02
N SER A 179 3.85 -6.89 -1.09
CA SER A 179 3.17 -5.62 -1.34
C SER A 179 3.84 -4.86 -2.49
N PRO A 180 3.13 -4.56 -3.60
CA PRO A 180 3.68 -3.74 -4.68
C PRO A 180 4.06 -2.34 -4.21
N ILE A 181 3.29 -1.77 -3.27
CA ILE A 181 3.59 -0.48 -2.66
C ILE A 181 4.91 -0.53 -1.90
N ALA A 182 5.12 -1.56 -1.09
CA ALA A 182 6.34 -1.69 -0.32
C ALA A 182 7.56 -1.95 -1.23
N MET A 183 7.40 -2.70 -2.32
CA MET A 183 8.43 -2.88 -3.34
C MET A 183 8.77 -1.59 -4.10
N ALA A 184 7.77 -0.74 -4.37
CA ALA A 184 7.92 0.54 -5.09
C ALA A 184 8.13 1.75 -4.17
N LYS A 185 8.30 1.55 -2.86
CA LYS A 185 8.22 2.63 -1.86
C LYS A 185 9.18 3.78 -2.12
N ASN A 186 10.39 3.52 -2.62
CA ASN A 186 11.38 4.58 -2.88
C ASN A 186 10.98 5.47 -4.06
N ALA A 187 10.41 4.89 -5.12
CA ALA A 187 9.93 5.65 -6.27
C ALA A 187 8.69 6.47 -5.91
N ILE A 188 7.74 5.87 -5.19
CA ILE A 188 6.54 6.56 -4.69
C ILE A 188 6.95 7.69 -3.73
N GLY A 189 7.86 7.43 -2.80
CA GLY A 189 8.35 8.43 -1.85
C GLY A 189 9.04 9.60 -2.56
N MET A 190 9.81 9.34 -3.61
CA MET A 190 10.41 10.37 -4.43
C MET A 190 9.35 11.22 -5.13
N ALA A 191 8.33 10.61 -5.73
CA ALA A 191 7.22 11.34 -6.34
C ALA A 191 6.49 12.24 -5.32
N MET A 192 6.18 11.72 -4.14
CA MET A 192 5.59 12.51 -3.04
C MET A 192 6.49 13.68 -2.61
N ALA A 193 7.81 13.47 -2.52
CA ALA A 193 8.75 14.52 -2.16
C ALA A 193 8.84 15.61 -3.24
N THR A 194 8.81 15.22 -4.52
CA THR A 194 8.79 16.16 -5.65
C THR A 194 7.51 16.97 -5.67
N GLU A 195 6.35 16.34 -5.47
CA GLU A 195 5.06 17.03 -5.38
C GLU A 195 5.04 18.03 -4.22
N GLU A 196 5.52 17.63 -3.04
CA GLU A 196 5.58 18.52 -1.87
C GLU A 196 6.57 19.68 -2.05
N TYR A 197 7.73 19.42 -2.67
CA TYR A 197 8.68 20.46 -3.01
C TYR A 197 8.06 21.46 -4.00
N GLY A 198 7.43 20.99 -5.07
CA GLY A 198 6.73 21.84 -6.04
C GLY A 198 5.61 22.65 -5.38
N ALA A 199 4.76 22.01 -4.57
CA ALA A 199 3.70 22.69 -3.83
C ALA A 199 4.26 23.78 -2.90
N SER A 200 5.34 23.49 -2.17
CA SER A 200 6.00 24.45 -1.28
C SER A 200 6.65 25.60 -2.05
N PHE A 201 7.27 25.30 -3.19
CA PHE A 201 7.86 26.31 -4.08
C PHE A 201 6.80 27.29 -4.59
N PHE A 202 5.68 26.80 -5.10
CA PHE A 202 4.57 27.65 -5.56
C PHE A 202 3.86 28.36 -4.40
N ALA A 203 3.69 27.70 -3.25
CA ALA A 203 3.13 28.33 -2.05
C ALA A 203 3.99 29.51 -1.57
N ASN A 204 5.31 29.44 -1.75
CA ASN A 204 6.25 30.52 -1.45
C ASN A 204 6.42 31.52 -2.61
N GLY A 205 5.52 31.52 -3.60
CA GLY A 205 5.53 32.48 -4.70
C GLY A 205 6.66 32.27 -5.70
N ALA A 206 7.14 31.02 -5.86
CA ALA A 206 8.26 30.65 -6.74
C ALA A 206 9.59 31.36 -6.42
N ASN A 207 9.74 31.88 -5.20
CA ASN A 207 10.99 32.48 -4.74
C ASN A 207 11.88 31.39 -4.13
N PRO A 208 13.07 31.11 -4.70
CA PRO A 208 14.04 30.26 -4.04
C PRO A 208 14.51 30.95 -2.76
N GLY A 209 14.97 30.15 -1.79
CA GLY A 209 15.49 30.66 -0.54
C GLY A 209 16.64 31.67 -0.75
N GLY A 210 16.96 32.43 0.28
CA GLY A 210 18.07 33.38 0.23
C GLY A 210 18.63 33.68 1.61
N VAL A 211 19.79 34.35 1.61
CA VAL A 211 20.46 34.83 2.82
C VAL A 211 20.20 36.31 2.94
N LEU A 212 19.70 36.73 4.11
CA LEU A 212 19.74 38.12 4.51
C LEU A 212 21.10 38.38 5.16
N GLU A 213 21.95 39.13 4.46
CA GLU A 213 23.29 39.53 4.92
C GLU A 213 23.21 40.93 5.55
N HIS A 214 23.82 41.09 6.72
CA HIS A 214 23.94 42.37 7.41
C HIS A 214 25.42 42.61 7.76
N PRO A 215 25.98 43.81 7.50
CA PRO A 215 27.42 44.07 7.65
C PRO A 215 27.88 44.18 9.12
N GLY A 216 26.96 44.33 10.07
CA GLY A 216 27.23 44.42 11.51
C GLY A 216 26.54 43.34 12.35
N VAL A 217 26.60 43.47 13.69
CA VAL A 217 25.97 42.50 14.61
C VAL A 217 24.45 42.63 14.59
N VAL A 218 23.77 41.53 14.26
CA VAL A 218 22.30 41.45 14.30
C VAL A 218 21.84 41.17 15.73
N LYS A 219 21.14 42.13 16.33
CA LYS A 219 20.66 42.02 17.73
C LYS A 219 19.50 41.04 17.91
N ASP A 220 18.61 40.93 16.91
CA ASP A 220 17.46 40.03 16.94
C ASP A 220 17.20 39.37 15.58
N PRO A 221 17.92 38.27 15.27
CA PRO A 221 17.77 37.57 14.00
C PRO A 221 16.38 36.95 13.78
N LYS A 222 15.70 36.54 14.86
CA LYS A 222 14.37 35.93 14.76
C LYS A 222 13.35 36.95 14.30
N LYS A 223 13.33 38.14 14.91
CA LYS A 223 12.38 39.20 14.55
C LYS A 223 12.54 39.65 13.10
N ILE A 224 13.77 39.75 12.60
CA ILE A 224 14.05 40.11 11.20
C ILE A 224 13.53 39.02 10.26
N ARG A 225 13.81 37.75 10.54
CA ARG A 225 13.31 36.62 9.74
C ARG A 225 11.79 36.56 9.74
N ASP A 226 11.16 36.74 10.89
CA ASP A 226 9.71 36.64 11.03
C ASP A 226 9.02 37.83 10.34
N SER A 227 9.58 39.04 10.41
CA SER A 227 9.15 40.22 9.64
C SER A 227 9.26 39.99 8.13
N TRP A 228 10.39 39.44 7.68
CA TRP A 228 10.60 39.08 6.28
C TRP A 228 9.55 38.07 5.79
N ASN A 229 9.35 36.99 6.55
CA ASN A 229 8.35 35.98 6.20
C ASN A 229 6.93 36.57 6.19
N GLN A 230 6.58 37.43 7.14
CA GLN A 230 5.25 38.05 7.18
C GLN A 230 4.95 38.89 5.92
N VAL A 231 5.95 39.58 5.38
CA VAL A 231 5.77 40.49 4.25
C VAL A 231 5.92 39.78 2.91
N TYR A 232 6.75 38.74 2.81
CA TYR A 232 7.15 38.15 1.52
C TYR A 232 6.86 36.65 1.38
N GLN A 233 6.47 35.93 2.45
CA GLN A 233 6.06 34.53 2.34
C GLN A 233 4.61 34.44 1.86
N GLY A 234 4.31 33.46 1.01
CA GLY A 234 2.97 33.22 0.49
C GLY A 234 2.77 33.74 -0.93
N SER A 235 1.96 33.04 -1.72
CA SER A 235 1.64 33.40 -3.10
C SER A 235 0.99 34.79 -3.25
N SER A 236 0.20 35.23 -2.25
CA SER A 236 -0.43 36.56 -2.22
C SER A 236 0.55 37.71 -1.96
N ASN A 237 1.73 37.39 -1.43
CA ASN A 237 2.79 38.35 -1.13
C ASN A 237 3.93 38.30 -2.16
N ALA A 238 3.81 37.42 -3.16
CA ALA A 238 4.76 37.34 -4.26
C ALA A 238 4.83 38.67 -5.02
N HIS A 239 6.01 39.03 -5.53
CA HIS A 239 6.28 40.25 -6.30
C HIS A 239 6.12 41.58 -5.52
N ARG A 240 6.03 41.54 -4.19
CA ARG A 240 6.13 42.76 -3.38
C ARG A 240 7.55 43.33 -3.44
N ILE A 241 7.64 44.66 -3.45
CA ILE A 241 8.94 45.37 -3.42
C ILE A 241 9.58 45.16 -2.05
N ALA A 242 10.79 44.59 -2.03
CA ALA A 242 11.53 44.37 -0.80
C ALA A 242 12.14 45.67 -0.26
N VAL A 243 11.82 46.02 0.98
CA VAL A 243 12.48 47.11 1.72
C VAL A 243 13.35 46.51 2.83
N LEU A 244 14.63 46.86 2.82
CA LEU A 244 15.66 46.35 3.72
C LEU A 244 16.22 47.51 4.58
N GLU A 245 16.35 47.28 5.89
CA GLU A 245 16.90 48.26 6.84
C GLU A 245 18.43 48.22 6.91
N GLU A 246 19.06 49.34 7.31
CA GLU A 246 20.47 49.43 7.75
C GLU A 246 21.51 48.68 6.88
N GLY A 247 21.42 48.77 5.55
CA GLY A 247 22.41 48.17 4.66
C GLY A 247 22.32 46.64 4.53
N MET A 248 21.22 46.03 5.00
CA MET A 248 20.93 44.62 4.72
C MET A 248 20.83 44.36 3.22
N LYS A 249 21.31 43.19 2.80
CA LYS A 249 21.23 42.71 1.43
C LYS A 249 20.58 41.34 1.40
N PHE A 250 19.65 41.14 0.47
CA PHE A 250 19.11 39.81 0.18
C PHE A 250 19.93 39.18 -0.95
N GLN A 251 20.65 38.12 -0.62
CA GLN A 251 21.32 37.28 -1.62
C GLN A 251 20.43 36.06 -1.90
N GLN A 252 19.91 36.00 -3.12
CA GLN A 252 19.12 34.84 -3.56
C GLN A 252 20.05 33.62 -3.70
N ILE A 253 19.76 32.54 -2.95
CA ILE A 253 20.40 31.25 -3.16
C ILE A 253 19.51 30.48 -4.14
N GLY A 254 19.77 30.66 -5.43
CA GLY A 254 19.09 29.89 -6.48
C GLY A 254 19.85 28.62 -6.82
N ILE A 255 19.13 27.51 -7.00
CA ILE A 255 19.58 26.45 -7.90
C ILE A 255 19.30 26.98 -9.32
N PRO A 256 20.31 27.11 -10.20
CA PRO A 256 20.07 27.51 -11.58
C PRO A 256 19.02 26.59 -12.22
N PRO A 257 17.98 27.11 -12.89
CA PRO A 257 16.89 26.28 -13.44
C PRO A 257 17.32 25.28 -14.55
N GLU A 258 18.59 25.28 -14.95
CA GLU A 258 19.09 24.64 -16.17
C GLU A 258 19.86 23.31 -15.93
N GLN A 259 19.75 22.69 -14.75
CA GLN A 259 20.35 21.36 -14.48
C GLN A 259 19.36 20.38 -13.87
#